data_AF-A0A1D2ICZ3-F1
#
_entry.id   AF-A0A1D2ICZ3-F1
#
_cell.length_a   1.000
_cell.length_b   1.000
_cell.length_c   1.000
_cell.angle_alpha   90.00
_cell.angle_beta   90.00
_cell.angle_gamma   90.00
#
_symmetry.space_group_name_H-M   'P 1'
#
loop_
_entity.id
_entity.type
_entity.pdbx_description
1 polymer ?
#
loop_
_entity_poly.entity_id
_entity_poly.type
_entity_poly.pdbx_seq_one_letter_code
_entity_poly.pdbx_strand_id
1 'polypeptide(L)'
;MSKRALITGITGQDGSYLAEHLLSQGYRVWGLCRGQANPRRDRIAELIPGLSFVDGDLMDQGSLVSAVDLVQPDEVYNLGAISFVPMSWQQPELVTEVNGTGVLRMLEAIRMVSGLSRSSGGGARGQIRFYQASSSEMFGQVAESPQSETTRFHPRSPYGVAKTFGHYITRNYRESFGMYGVSGILFNHESPRRGAEFVTRKITLAVAQIKLGMTDKVSLGNLDAERDWGYAGDYVRAMHLMLQQEEPGDYVVGTGRMHTVRDAARIAFEHVGLDWRDHVVVDPGLVRPAEVETLCADVTDARKELGWEPEVDFEQLMRMMVESDLRQASRERDYSRLVAAGGGW
;
A
#
# COMPACT_ATOMS: atom_id res chain seq x y z
N MET A 1 -6.84 26.45 -11.70
CA MET A 1 -5.56 25.76 -12.01
C MET A 1 -5.73 24.29 -11.65
N SER A 2 -4.99 23.38 -12.28
CA SER A 2 -4.99 21.95 -11.90
C SER A 2 -4.38 21.78 -10.50
N LYS A 3 -5.01 20.96 -9.64
CA LYS A 3 -4.51 20.61 -8.31
C LYS A 3 -3.22 19.81 -8.42
N ARG A 4 -2.38 19.90 -7.39
CA ARG A 4 -1.06 19.28 -7.32
C ARG A 4 -1.01 18.25 -6.21
N ALA A 5 -0.61 17.02 -6.54
CA ALA A 5 -0.43 15.95 -5.58
C ALA A 5 1.04 15.58 -5.44
N LEU A 6 1.53 15.43 -4.21
CA LEU A 6 2.83 14.84 -3.90
C LEU A 6 2.63 13.46 -3.27
N ILE A 7 3.20 12.42 -3.86
CA ILE A 7 3.07 11.04 -3.40
C ILE A 7 4.43 10.52 -2.95
N THR A 8 4.57 10.19 -1.67
CA THR A 8 5.72 9.39 -1.19
C THR A 8 5.44 7.91 -1.47
N GLY A 9 6.47 7.11 -1.77
CA GLY A 9 6.25 5.70 -2.12
C GLY A 9 5.61 5.48 -3.50
N ILE A 10 5.77 6.46 -4.41
CA ILE A 10 5.19 6.45 -5.77
C ILE A 10 5.51 5.18 -6.57
N THR A 11 6.68 4.57 -6.34
CA THR A 11 7.12 3.35 -7.04
C THR A 11 6.50 2.06 -6.48
N GLY A 12 5.70 2.16 -5.42
CA GLY A 12 4.98 1.03 -4.83
C GLY A 12 3.66 0.74 -5.54
N GLN A 13 2.99 -0.32 -5.10
CA GLN A 13 1.67 -0.72 -5.61
C GLN A 13 0.69 0.47 -5.57
N ASP A 14 0.41 0.98 -4.37
CA ASP A 14 -0.66 1.95 -4.18
C ASP A 14 -0.29 3.30 -4.77
N GLY A 15 0.99 3.70 -4.69
CA GLY A 15 1.50 4.90 -5.34
C GLY A 15 1.26 4.89 -6.85
N SER A 16 1.47 3.75 -7.51
CA SER A 16 1.23 3.63 -8.95
C SER A 16 -0.25 3.77 -9.32
N TYR A 17 -1.16 3.09 -8.62
CA TYR A 17 -2.60 3.20 -8.89
C TYR A 17 -3.16 4.57 -8.51
N LEU A 18 -2.70 5.16 -7.41
CA LEU A 18 -3.12 6.48 -7.00
C LEU A 18 -2.69 7.55 -8.00
N ALA A 19 -1.47 7.44 -8.54
CA ALA A 19 -0.99 8.37 -9.55
C ALA A 19 -1.84 8.31 -10.83
N GLU A 20 -2.15 7.12 -11.35
CA GLU A 20 -3.07 6.96 -12.48
C GLU A 20 -4.45 7.54 -12.19
N HIS A 21 -4.99 7.25 -11.01
CA HIS A 21 -6.27 7.77 -10.56
C HIS A 21 -6.28 9.30 -10.55
N LEU A 22 -5.32 9.94 -9.86
CA LEU A 22 -5.26 11.40 -9.76
C LEU A 22 -4.98 12.09 -11.09
N LEU A 23 -4.12 11.51 -11.95
CA LEU A 23 -3.90 12.02 -13.31
C LEU A 23 -5.21 11.98 -14.12
N SER A 24 -6.01 10.92 -13.99
CA SER A 24 -7.33 10.84 -14.65
C SER A 24 -8.33 11.88 -14.11
N GLN A 25 -8.16 12.31 -12.85
CA GLN A 25 -8.91 13.43 -12.26
C GLN A 25 -8.35 14.81 -12.65
N GLY A 26 -7.34 14.88 -13.51
CA GLY A 26 -6.76 16.13 -13.99
C GLY A 26 -5.76 16.79 -13.03
N TYR A 27 -5.20 16.04 -12.07
CA TYR A 27 -4.13 16.52 -11.20
C TYR A 27 -2.79 16.58 -11.93
N ARG A 28 -1.89 17.43 -11.44
CA ARG A 28 -0.45 17.30 -11.66
C ARG A 28 0.13 16.48 -10.53
N VAL A 29 0.72 15.33 -10.86
CA VAL A 29 1.22 14.39 -9.85
C VAL A 29 2.75 14.42 -9.82
N TRP A 30 3.30 14.59 -8.62
CA TRP A 30 4.71 14.45 -8.31
C TRP A 30 4.96 13.23 -7.44
N GLY A 31 5.87 12.37 -7.89
CA GLY A 31 6.39 11.27 -7.10
C GLY A 31 7.68 11.64 -6.37
N LEU A 32 7.72 11.44 -5.05
CA LEU A 32 8.95 11.53 -4.27
C LEU A 32 9.79 10.28 -4.52
N CYS A 33 10.99 10.44 -5.05
CA CYS A 33 11.92 9.35 -5.34
C CYS A 33 13.24 9.51 -4.58
N ARG A 34 13.76 8.41 -4.05
CA ARG A 34 15.08 8.36 -3.42
C ARG A 34 16.17 8.18 -4.49
N GLY A 35 17.18 9.05 -4.46
CA GLY A 35 18.42 8.93 -5.23
C GLY A 35 18.32 9.26 -6.73
N GLN A 36 19.46 9.67 -7.31
CA GLN A 36 19.54 10.13 -8.71
C GLN A 36 19.42 9.01 -9.76
N ALA A 37 19.76 7.77 -9.42
CA ALA A 37 19.76 6.61 -10.33
C ALA A 37 18.84 5.48 -9.81
N ASN A 38 17.54 5.77 -9.70
CA ASN A 38 16.57 4.82 -9.18
C ASN A 38 15.88 4.07 -10.33
N PRO A 39 16.19 2.79 -10.61
CA PRO A 39 15.62 2.06 -11.74
C PRO A 39 14.09 1.86 -11.62
N ARG A 40 13.52 2.01 -10.42
CA ARG A 40 12.06 1.96 -10.24
C ARG A 40 11.39 3.26 -10.71
N ARG A 41 12.11 4.39 -10.69
CA ARG A 41 11.64 5.67 -11.23
C ARG A 41 11.40 5.58 -12.74
N ASP A 42 12.33 4.99 -13.47
CA ASP A 42 12.22 4.86 -14.93
C ASP A 42 11.05 3.96 -15.30
N ARG A 43 10.93 2.80 -14.62
CA ARG A 43 9.80 1.88 -14.84
C ARG A 43 8.44 2.52 -14.58
N ILE A 44 8.30 3.30 -13.51
CA ILE A 44 7.02 3.95 -13.20
C ILE A 44 6.73 5.11 -14.15
N ALA A 45 7.76 5.81 -14.64
CA ALA A 45 7.62 6.86 -15.65
C ALA A 45 7.15 6.30 -17.00
N GLU A 46 7.64 5.13 -17.40
CA GLU A 46 7.17 4.43 -18.59
C GLU A 46 5.73 3.92 -18.42
N LEU A 47 5.40 3.38 -17.24
CA LEU A 47 4.07 2.86 -16.95
C LEU A 47 3.01 3.97 -16.90
N ILE A 48 3.37 5.14 -16.38
CA ILE A 48 2.45 6.25 -16.10
C ILE A 48 2.98 7.54 -16.75
N PRO A 49 2.70 7.75 -18.05
CA PRO A 49 3.04 9.00 -18.72
C PRO A 49 2.40 10.21 -18.04
N GLY A 50 3.15 11.31 -17.91
CA GLY A 50 2.68 12.55 -17.29
C GLY A 50 3.03 12.71 -15.80
N LEU A 51 3.63 11.69 -15.18
CA LEU A 51 4.18 11.78 -13.84
C LEU A 51 5.43 12.67 -13.81
N SER A 52 5.49 13.58 -12.85
CA SER A 52 6.69 14.34 -12.54
C SER A 52 7.37 13.78 -11.30
N PHE A 53 8.65 14.08 -11.09
CA PHE A 53 9.42 13.55 -9.96
C PHE A 53 10.13 14.65 -9.20
N VAL A 54 10.29 14.43 -7.90
CA VAL A 54 11.13 15.25 -7.02
C VAL A 54 11.96 14.32 -6.13
N ASP A 55 13.20 14.71 -5.88
CA ASP A 55 14.11 13.91 -5.06
C ASP A 55 13.80 14.12 -3.57
N GLY A 56 13.83 13.04 -2.79
CA GLY A 56 13.80 13.11 -1.34
C GLY A 56 13.66 11.75 -0.65
N ASP A 57 13.81 11.76 0.66
CA ASP A 57 13.86 10.58 1.51
C ASP A 57 13.09 10.81 2.81
N LEU A 58 12.26 9.84 3.22
CA LEU A 58 11.53 9.90 4.48
C LEU A 58 12.44 9.93 5.72
N MET A 59 13.72 9.62 5.56
CA MET A 59 14.72 9.72 6.62
C MET A 59 15.41 11.09 6.67
N ASP A 60 15.24 11.95 5.66
CA ASP A 60 15.92 13.24 5.53
C ASP A 60 14.93 14.41 5.54
N GLN A 61 14.82 15.09 6.68
CA GLN A 61 13.96 16.26 6.87
C GLN A 61 14.20 17.37 5.85
N GLY A 62 15.46 17.66 5.51
CA GLY A 62 15.81 18.76 4.61
C GLY A 62 15.32 18.49 3.18
N SER A 63 15.44 17.23 2.75
CA SER A 63 14.92 16.80 1.45
C SER A 63 13.39 16.91 1.37
N LEU A 64 12.66 16.53 2.44
CA LEU A 64 11.19 16.62 2.46
C LEU A 64 10.71 18.07 2.46
N VAL A 65 11.36 18.96 3.23
CA VAL A 65 11.06 20.40 3.20
C VAL A 65 11.28 20.96 1.80
N SER A 66 12.42 20.64 1.19
CA SER A 66 12.74 21.09 -0.18
C SER A 66 11.75 20.56 -1.21
N ALA A 67 11.32 19.30 -1.08
CA ALA A 67 10.35 18.70 -1.98
C ALA A 67 8.97 19.37 -1.86
N VAL A 68 8.47 19.59 -0.64
CA VAL A 68 7.20 20.30 -0.42
C VAL A 68 7.28 21.74 -0.92
N ASP A 69 8.38 22.44 -0.66
CA ASP A 69 8.56 23.83 -1.09
C ASP A 69 8.63 23.97 -2.61
N LEU A 70 9.32 23.06 -3.30
CA LEU A 70 9.42 23.06 -4.76
C LEU A 70 8.06 22.77 -5.44
N VAL A 71 7.36 21.77 -4.93
CA VAL A 71 6.11 21.24 -5.48
C VAL A 71 4.93 22.16 -5.15
N GLN A 72 4.92 22.72 -3.93
CA GLN A 72 3.79 23.42 -3.32
C GLN A 72 2.49 22.60 -3.47
N PRO A 73 2.43 21.35 -2.99
CA PRO A 73 1.28 20.47 -3.25
C PRO A 73 -0.01 21.00 -2.61
N ASP A 74 -1.14 20.74 -3.25
CA ASP A 74 -2.47 20.89 -2.63
C ASP A 74 -2.78 19.67 -1.75
N GLU A 75 -2.32 18.49 -2.16
CA GLU A 75 -2.54 17.22 -1.47
C GLU A 75 -1.22 16.42 -1.36
N VAL A 76 -0.94 15.85 -0.20
CA VAL A 76 0.20 14.97 0.06
C VAL A 76 -0.31 13.59 0.48
N TYR A 77 0.15 12.56 -0.21
CA TYR A 77 -0.14 11.16 0.12
C TYR A 77 1.12 10.46 0.59
N ASN A 78 1.19 10.17 1.88
CA ASN A 78 2.34 9.50 2.48
C ASN A 78 2.19 7.97 2.42
N LEU A 79 2.60 7.38 1.30
CA LEU A 79 2.52 5.92 1.06
C LEU A 79 3.89 5.23 1.20
N GLY A 80 4.98 6.01 1.30
CA GLY A 80 6.33 5.50 1.49
C GLY A 80 6.48 4.75 2.81
N ALA A 81 6.90 3.49 2.73
CA ALA A 81 7.11 2.64 3.89
C ALA A 81 8.03 1.45 3.55
N ILE A 82 8.63 0.87 4.58
CA ILE A 82 9.07 -0.53 4.54
C ILE A 82 7.85 -1.38 4.94
N SER A 83 7.18 -1.97 3.96
CA SER A 83 5.84 -2.56 4.14
C SER A 83 5.83 -4.08 4.37
N PHE A 84 6.95 -4.76 4.18
CA PHE A 84 7.03 -6.21 4.41
C PHE A 84 7.19 -6.52 5.90
N VAL A 85 6.11 -7.00 6.54
CA VAL A 85 6.04 -7.22 8.00
C VAL A 85 7.20 -8.08 8.54
N PRO A 86 7.59 -9.23 7.92
CA PRO A 86 8.72 -10.03 8.39
C PRO A 86 10.05 -9.28 8.50
N MET A 87 10.32 -8.33 7.59
CA MET A 87 11.54 -7.51 7.65
C MET A 87 11.59 -6.62 8.90
N SER A 88 10.43 -6.27 9.48
CA SER A 88 10.38 -5.41 10.66
C SER A 88 10.96 -6.05 11.92
N TRP A 89 10.95 -7.38 12.05
CA TRP A 89 11.67 -8.06 13.14
C TRP A 89 13.19 -8.12 12.89
N GLN A 90 13.61 -8.12 11.62
CA GLN A 90 15.02 -8.15 11.24
C GLN A 90 15.68 -6.77 11.35
N GLN A 91 14.95 -5.70 11.00
CA GLN A 91 15.44 -4.33 10.98
C GLN A 91 14.46 -3.36 11.68
N PRO A 92 14.16 -3.57 12.97
CA PRO A 92 13.13 -2.80 13.69
C PRO A 92 13.41 -1.30 13.77
N GLU A 93 14.68 -0.91 13.96
CA GLU A 93 15.09 0.50 14.01
C GLU A 93 14.81 1.20 12.68
N LEU A 94 15.28 0.61 11.56
CA LEU A 94 15.06 1.18 10.23
C LEU A 94 13.58 1.28 9.89
N VAL A 95 12.79 0.25 10.20
CA VAL A 95 11.33 0.27 9.98
C VAL A 95 10.67 1.36 10.82
N THR A 96 11.09 1.55 12.06
CA THR A 96 10.56 2.62 12.94
C THR A 96 10.93 4.01 12.41
N GLU A 97 12.16 4.19 11.94
CA GLU A 97 12.64 5.45 11.35
C GLU A 97 11.86 5.84 10.10
N VAL A 98 11.57 4.90 9.21
CA VAL A 98 10.83 5.18 7.96
C VAL A 98 9.33 5.28 8.22
N ASN A 99 8.73 4.27 8.85
CA ASN A 99 7.27 4.14 8.94
C ASN A 99 6.64 4.95 10.08
N GLY A 100 7.43 5.27 11.11
CA GLY A 100 7.02 6.10 12.25
C GLY A 100 7.56 7.51 12.11
N THR A 101 8.86 7.68 12.33
CA THR A 101 9.51 9.01 12.35
C THR A 101 9.41 9.72 10.98
N GLY A 102 9.44 8.98 9.86
CA GLY A 102 9.22 9.55 8.53
C GLY A 102 7.86 10.24 8.36
N VAL A 103 6.81 9.77 9.04
CA VAL A 103 5.49 10.43 9.05
C VAL A 103 5.58 11.78 9.76
N LEU A 104 6.22 11.81 10.93
CA LEU A 104 6.47 13.05 11.67
C LEU A 104 7.27 14.05 10.81
N ARG A 105 8.32 13.59 10.12
CA ARG A 105 9.15 14.45 9.26
C ARG A 105 8.35 15.07 8.10
N MET A 106 7.46 14.30 7.49
CA MET A 106 6.58 14.78 6.42
C MET A 106 5.56 15.81 6.94
N LEU A 107 4.95 15.55 8.10
CA LEU A 107 4.05 16.50 8.77
C LEU A 107 4.77 17.81 9.13
N GLU A 108 5.98 17.73 9.68
CA GLU A 108 6.81 18.89 9.98
C GLU A 108 7.22 19.64 8.72
N ALA A 109 7.55 18.95 7.62
CA ALA A 109 7.87 19.60 6.35
C ALA A 109 6.68 20.42 5.83
N ILE A 110 5.47 19.86 5.87
CA ILE A 110 4.23 20.57 5.53
C ILE A 110 4.04 21.77 6.46
N ARG A 111 4.20 21.60 7.77
CA ARG A 111 4.00 22.66 8.77
C ARG A 111 4.97 23.82 8.58
N MET A 112 6.25 23.52 8.33
CA MET A 112 7.31 24.50 8.09
C MET A 112 7.04 25.30 6.81
N VAL A 113 6.76 24.63 5.69
CA VAL A 113 6.50 25.31 4.39
C VAL A 113 5.19 26.10 4.41
N SER A 114 4.16 25.58 5.09
CA SER A 114 2.86 26.27 5.22
C SER A 114 2.91 27.46 6.20
N GLY A 115 3.99 27.62 6.97
CA GLY A 115 4.11 28.68 7.98
C GLY A 115 3.13 28.52 9.15
N LEU A 116 2.67 27.29 9.43
CA LEU A 116 1.71 27.01 10.50
C LEU A 116 2.40 27.10 11.87
N SER A 117 2.04 28.14 12.63
CA SER A 117 2.45 28.36 14.03
C SER A 117 1.20 28.47 14.91
N ARG A 118 1.33 28.10 16.20
CA ARG A 118 0.26 28.25 17.21
C ARG A 118 -0.27 29.68 17.34
N SER A 119 0.53 30.68 16.93
CA SER A 119 0.21 32.11 17.01
C SER A 119 -0.40 32.70 15.73
N SER A 120 -0.40 31.97 14.60
CA SER A 120 -1.04 32.43 13.37
C SER A 120 -2.52 32.07 13.42
N GLY A 121 -3.34 32.99 13.95
CA GLY A 121 -4.79 32.91 13.79
C GLY A 121 -5.14 32.92 12.30
N GLY A 122 -5.65 31.78 11.80
CA GLY A 122 -6.34 31.59 10.52
C GLY A 122 -5.98 32.55 9.40
N GLY A 123 -5.00 32.18 8.56
CA GLY A 123 -4.56 32.98 7.42
C GLY A 123 -4.32 32.17 6.16
N ALA A 124 -5.36 31.48 5.68
CA ALA A 124 -5.69 31.11 4.29
C ALA A 124 -4.64 31.29 3.17
N ARG A 125 -3.45 30.67 3.28
CA ARG A 125 -2.86 30.02 2.09
C ARG A 125 -3.32 28.58 2.11
N GLY A 126 -3.87 28.11 0.98
CA GLY A 126 -4.55 26.82 0.84
C GLY A 126 -3.85 25.73 1.64
N GLN A 127 -4.56 25.18 2.60
CA GLN A 127 -4.01 24.19 3.52
C GLN A 127 -3.67 22.92 2.75
N ILE A 128 -2.39 22.53 2.78
CA ILE A 128 -1.95 21.25 2.21
C ILE A 128 -2.68 20.13 2.96
N ARG A 129 -3.47 19.35 2.24
CA ARG A 129 -4.21 18.20 2.81
C ARG A 129 -3.29 16.98 2.84
N PHE A 130 -3.23 16.28 3.97
CA PHE A 130 -2.31 15.17 4.20
C PHE A 130 -3.05 13.86 4.42
N TYR A 131 -2.72 12.84 3.63
CA TYR A 131 -3.16 11.46 3.82
C TYR A 131 -2.01 10.62 4.37
N GLN A 132 -2.26 9.94 5.49
CA GLN A 132 -1.38 8.92 6.05
C GLN A 132 -1.87 7.52 5.69
N ALA A 133 -1.00 6.73 5.07
CA ALA A 133 -1.22 5.30 4.88
C ALA A 133 -1.05 4.54 6.22
N SER A 134 -2.10 4.52 7.03
CA SER A 134 -2.22 3.64 8.19
C SER A 134 -2.58 2.21 7.73
N SER A 135 -2.79 1.27 8.65
CA SER A 135 -2.97 -0.14 8.28
C SER A 135 -3.77 -0.92 9.33
N SER A 136 -4.52 -1.92 8.88
CA SER A 136 -5.18 -2.90 9.75
C SER A 136 -4.20 -3.66 10.67
N GLU A 137 -2.93 -3.77 10.32
CA GLU A 137 -1.87 -4.37 11.16
C GLU A 137 -1.67 -3.63 12.50
N MET A 138 -2.21 -2.41 12.65
CA MET A 138 -2.28 -1.71 13.94
C MET A 138 -3.21 -2.40 14.93
N PHE A 139 -4.28 -3.05 14.45
CA PHE A 139 -5.19 -3.80 15.32
C PHE A 139 -4.49 -5.03 15.93
N GLY A 140 -3.65 -5.72 15.14
CA GLY A 140 -2.80 -6.81 15.61
C GLY A 140 -3.59 -7.90 16.34
N GLN A 141 -3.39 -8.06 17.65
CA GLN A 141 -4.23 -8.96 18.46
C GLN A 141 -5.58 -8.30 18.70
N VAL A 142 -6.52 -8.60 17.79
CA VAL A 142 -7.83 -7.96 17.71
C VAL A 142 -8.62 -8.12 19.02
N ALA A 143 -9.18 -7.00 19.50
CA ALA A 143 -10.07 -6.98 20.66
C ALA A 143 -11.51 -7.34 20.27
N GLU A 144 -11.91 -7.02 19.05
CA GLU A 144 -13.23 -7.22 18.47
C GLU A 144 -13.09 -7.46 16.96
N SER A 145 -14.10 -8.09 16.34
CA SER A 145 -14.17 -8.32 14.90
C SER A 145 -15.63 -8.24 14.45
N PRO A 146 -15.96 -7.51 13.37
CA PRO A 146 -15.06 -6.69 12.54
C PRO A 146 -14.45 -5.50 13.32
N GLN A 147 -13.33 -4.96 12.83
CA GLN A 147 -12.66 -3.80 13.44
C GLN A 147 -13.08 -2.50 12.74
N SER A 148 -13.38 -1.47 13.53
CA SER A 148 -13.75 -0.13 13.10
C SER A 148 -12.71 0.91 13.54
N GLU A 149 -12.98 2.18 13.27
CA GLU A 149 -12.20 3.35 13.65
C GLU A 149 -12.03 3.49 15.17
N THR A 150 -12.95 2.90 15.95
CA THR A 150 -12.93 2.96 17.43
C THR A 150 -12.30 1.72 18.07
N THR A 151 -12.01 0.68 17.29
CA THR A 151 -11.38 -0.54 17.78
C THR A 151 -9.99 -0.27 18.34
N ARG A 152 -9.70 -0.83 19.52
CA ARG A 152 -8.41 -0.66 20.20
C ARG A 152 -7.28 -1.31 19.41
N PHE A 153 -6.20 -0.55 19.18
CA PHE A 153 -4.96 -1.07 18.61
C PHE A 153 -4.17 -1.94 19.59
N HIS A 154 -3.66 -3.06 19.10
CA HIS A 154 -2.75 -3.97 19.81
C HIS A 154 -1.72 -4.58 18.84
N PRO A 155 -0.81 -3.76 18.28
CA PRO A 155 0.10 -4.19 17.22
C PRO A 155 1.02 -5.34 17.67
N ARG A 156 1.30 -6.27 16.74
CA ARG A 156 2.05 -7.51 17.01
C ARG A 156 3.42 -7.58 16.32
N SER A 157 3.84 -6.49 15.70
CA SER A 157 5.13 -6.37 14.99
C SER A 157 5.70 -4.95 15.13
N PRO A 158 7.03 -4.77 14.96
CA PRO A 158 7.62 -3.42 14.88
C PRO A 158 7.00 -2.58 13.75
N TYR A 159 6.59 -3.21 12.65
CA TYR A 159 5.80 -2.55 11.59
C TYR A 159 4.47 -2.00 12.12
N GLY A 160 3.69 -2.82 12.82
CA GLY A 160 2.40 -2.43 13.39
C GLY A 160 2.56 -1.28 14.39
N VAL A 161 3.57 -1.37 15.27
CA VAL A 161 3.89 -0.31 16.25
C VAL A 161 4.24 1.01 15.55
N ALA A 162 5.11 0.96 14.52
CA ALA A 162 5.48 2.16 13.77
C ALA A 162 4.30 2.78 13.01
N LYS A 163 3.40 1.95 12.44
CA LYS A 163 2.16 2.44 11.82
C LYS A 163 1.22 3.08 12.83
N THR A 164 1.11 2.51 14.04
CA THR A 164 0.34 3.12 15.14
C THR A 164 0.92 4.47 15.56
N PHE A 165 2.25 4.62 15.60
CA PHE A 165 2.89 5.93 15.78
C PHE A 165 2.46 6.91 14.67
N GLY A 166 2.59 6.49 13.40
CA GLY A 166 2.22 7.30 12.24
C GLY A 166 0.76 7.77 12.25
N HIS A 167 -0.15 6.90 12.68
CA HIS A 167 -1.57 7.21 12.87
C HIS A 167 -1.77 8.27 13.96
N TYR A 168 -1.25 8.04 15.17
CA TYR A 168 -1.46 8.96 16.29
C TYR A 168 -0.76 10.30 16.12
N ILE A 169 0.41 10.34 15.48
CA ILE A 169 1.08 11.62 15.23
C ILE A 169 0.32 12.46 14.19
N THR A 170 -0.28 11.81 13.18
CA THR A 170 -1.15 12.49 12.21
C THR A 170 -2.37 13.09 12.91
N ARG A 171 -3.04 12.30 13.75
CA ARG A 171 -4.17 12.78 14.58
C ARG A 171 -3.76 13.92 15.51
N ASN A 172 -2.61 13.81 16.17
CA ASN A 172 -2.13 14.86 17.06
C ASN A 172 -1.87 16.18 16.32
N TYR A 173 -1.33 16.14 15.10
CA TYR A 173 -1.09 17.32 14.28
C TYR A 173 -2.39 17.97 13.79
N ARG A 174 -3.39 17.15 13.44
CA ARG A 174 -4.76 17.61 13.17
C ARG A 174 -5.34 18.37 14.37
N GLU A 175 -5.27 17.78 15.56
CA GLU A 175 -5.84 18.37 16.78
C GLU A 175 -5.04 19.56 17.35
N SER A 176 -3.70 19.54 17.24
CA SER A 176 -2.83 20.53 17.88
C SER A 176 -2.53 21.76 17.02
N PHE A 177 -2.54 21.59 15.69
CA PHE A 177 -2.18 22.64 14.74
C PHE A 177 -3.30 22.95 13.74
N GLY A 178 -4.45 22.27 13.84
CA GLY A 178 -5.56 22.41 12.90
C GLY A 178 -5.21 21.93 11.50
N MET A 179 -4.20 21.06 11.34
CA MET A 179 -3.79 20.54 10.03
C MET A 179 -4.88 19.61 9.44
N TYR A 180 -5.14 19.71 8.14
CA TYR A 180 -5.98 18.74 7.46
C TYR A 180 -5.19 17.44 7.26
N GLY A 181 -5.26 16.54 8.23
CA GLY A 181 -4.60 15.24 8.22
C GLY A 181 -5.58 14.11 8.42
N VAL A 182 -5.59 13.12 7.53
CA VAL A 182 -6.46 11.93 7.61
C VAL A 182 -5.61 10.67 7.71
N SER A 183 -6.08 9.68 8.46
CA SER A 183 -5.53 8.32 8.43
C SER A 183 -6.47 7.38 7.70
N GLY A 184 -6.00 6.81 6.59
CA GLY A 184 -6.67 5.64 5.99
C GLY A 184 -6.22 4.37 6.69
N ILE A 185 -7.10 3.74 7.46
CA ILE A 185 -6.87 2.46 8.13
C ILE A 185 -7.24 1.34 7.15
N LEU A 186 -6.38 1.13 6.16
CA LEU A 186 -6.65 0.18 5.07
C LEU A 186 -6.32 -1.25 5.49
N PHE A 187 -7.26 -2.15 5.21
CA PHE A 187 -7.08 -3.60 5.26
C PHE A 187 -6.27 -4.10 4.09
N ASN A 188 -6.02 -5.40 4.00
CA ASN A 188 -5.16 -5.95 2.96
C ASN A 188 -5.76 -5.65 1.58
N HIS A 189 -4.92 -5.17 0.67
CA HIS A 189 -5.31 -4.89 -0.70
C HIS A 189 -4.19 -5.26 -1.65
N GLU A 190 -4.58 -5.98 -2.69
CA GLU A 190 -3.69 -6.70 -3.57
C GLU A 190 -3.94 -6.28 -5.02
N SER A 191 -3.03 -6.66 -5.91
CA SER A 191 -3.15 -6.36 -7.32
C SER A 191 -2.06 -7.07 -8.13
N PRO A 192 -2.12 -7.03 -9.47
CA PRO A 192 -1.00 -7.38 -10.35
C PRO A 192 0.31 -6.58 -10.14
N ARG A 193 0.33 -5.56 -9.26
CA ARG A 193 1.51 -4.76 -8.91
C ARG A 193 2.02 -5.03 -7.49
N ARG A 194 1.42 -5.98 -6.77
CA ARG A 194 1.84 -6.36 -5.42
C ARG A 194 3.27 -6.91 -5.41
N GLY A 195 4.03 -6.67 -4.35
CA GLY A 195 5.36 -7.28 -4.17
C GLY A 195 5.29 -8.81 -4.13
N ALA A 196 6.27 -9.49 -4.72
CA ALA A 196 6.32 -10.95 -4.82
C ALA A 196 6.49 -11.65 -3.46
N GLU A 197 6.93 -10.92 -2.44
CA GLU A 197 7.09 -11.37 -1.07
C GLU A 197 5.74 -11.55 -0.32
N PHE A 198 4.66 -10.95 -0.81
CA PHE A 198 3.33 -11.06 -0.21
C PHE A 198 2.60 -12.32 -0.70
N VAL A 199 1.82 -12.94 0.19
CA VAL A 199 1.28 -14.30 0.00
C VAL A 199 0.42 -14.46 -1.26
N THR A 200 -0.48 -13.51 -1.56
CA THR A 200 -1.36 -13.56 -2.73
C THR A 200 -0.55 -13.52 -4.02
N ARG A 201 0.43 -12.62 -4.11
CA ARG A 201 1.30 -12.50 -5.28
C ARG A 201 2.24 -13.68 -5.43
N LYS A 202 2.78 -14.20 -4.32
CA LYS A 202 3.57 -15.43 -4.30
C LYS A 202 2.78 -16.61 -4.87
N ILE A 203 1.49 -16.72 -4.51
CA ILE A 203 0.59 -17.76 -5.04
C ILE A 203 0.40 -17.58 -6.55
N THR A 204 0.03 -16.39 -7.02
CA THR A 204 -0.30 -16.18 -8.44
C THR A 204 0.92 -16.30 -9.36
N LEU A 205 2.09 -15.83 -8.92
CA LEU A 205 3.36 -16.05 -9.62
C LEU A 205 3.69 -17.54 -9.73
N ALA A 206 3.56 -18.28 -8.63
CA ALA A 206 3.83 -19.72 -8.64
C ALA A 206 2.85 -20.48 -9.55
N VAL A 207 1.56 -20.16 -9.49
CA VAL A 207 0.53 -20.74 -10.37
C VAL A 207 0.89 -20.52 -11.84
N ALA A 208 1.30 -19.31 -12.21
CA ALA A 208 1.73 -19.00 -13.57
C ALA A 208 2.96 -19.84 -13.99
N GLN A 209 3.98 -19.92 -13.14
CA GLN A 209 5.19 -20.71 -13.40
C GLN A 209 4.88 -22.21 -13.53
N ILE A 210 4.05 -22.75 -12.64
CA ILE A 210 3.63 -24.16 -12.66
C ILE A 210 2.84 -24.48 -13.92
N LYS A 211 1.87 -23.63 -14.28
CA LYS A 211 1.08 -23.81 -15.51
C LYS A 211 1.94 -23.82 -16.76
N LEU A 212 3.04 -23.06 -16.76
CA LEU A 212 3.98 -22.97 -17.88
C LEU A 212 5.10 -24.03 -17.85
N GLY A 213 5.10 -24.92 -16.85
CA GLY A 213 6.07 -26.01 -16.68
C GLY A 213 7.46 -25.54 -16.24
N MET A 214 7.55 -24.41 -15.53
CA MET A 214 8.82 -23.85 -15.05
C MET A 214 9.21 -24.33 -13.65
N THR A 215 8.23 -24.70 -12.84
CA THR A 215 8.39 -25.25 -11.48
C THR A 215 7.21 -26.18 -11.20
N ASP A 216 7.31 -27.03 -10.18
CA ASP A 216 6.28 -28.03 -9.87
C ASP A 216 5.50 -27.74 -8.58
N LYS A 217 6.13 -27.01 -7.64
CA LYS A 217 5.60 -26.82 -6.27
C LYS A 217 5.75 -25.38 -5.79
N VAL A 218 4.94 -25.02 -4.80
CA VAL A 218 5.05 -23.76 -4.05
C VAL A 218 4.96 -24.01 -2.54
N SER A 219 5.91 -23.47 -1.79
CA SER A 219 5.90 -23.54 -0.31
C SER A 219 5.13 -22.36 0.29
N LEU A 220 4.12 -22.63 1.12
CA LEU A 220 3.32 -21.64 1.84
C LEU A 220 3.39 -21.88 3.36
N GLY A 221 3.08 -20.85 4.16
CA GLY A 221 3.00 -20.95 5.62
C GLY A 221 1.63 -21.45 6.07
N ASN A 222 1.01 -20.74 7.02
CA ASN A 222 -0.33 -21.07 7.51
C ASN A 222 -1.41 -20.86 6.43
N LEU A 223 -2.02 -21.95 5.96
CA LEU A 223 -3.11 -21.92 4.97
C LEU A 223 -4.46 -21.46 5.55
N ASP A 224 -4.62 -21.55 6.87
CA ASP A 224 -5.86 -21.23 7.57
C ASP A 224 -5.87 -19.78 8.10
N ALA A 225 -4.82 -19.01 7.82
CA ALA A 225 -4.81 -17.58 8.12
C ALA A 225 -5.87 -16.83 7.28
N GLU A 226 -6.69 -16.01 7.94
CA GLU A 226 -7.80 -15.29 7.31
C GLU A 226 -7.52 -13.80 7.19
N ARG A 227 -7.81 -13.22 6.03
CA ARG A 227 -7.66 -11.79 5.79
C ARG A 227 -8.82 -11.25 4.96
N ASP A 228 -9.17 -10.00 5.22
CA ASP A 228 -9.95 -9.16 4.33
C ASP A 228 -9.04 -8.61 3.21
N TRP A 229 -9.22 -9.14 2.00
CA TRP A 229 -8.46 -8.77 0.80
C TRP A 229 -9.32 -8.05 -0.23
N GLY A 230 -8.99 -6.79 -0.50
CA GLY A 230 -9.58 -6.01 -1.60
C GLY A 230 -8.61 -5.69 -2.73
N TYR A 231 -9.08 -4.96 -3.74
CA TYR A 231 -8.26 -4.51 -4.86
C TYR A 231 -7.63 -3.14 -4.61
N ALA A 232 -6.32 -3.02 -4.82
CA ALA A 232 -5.59 -1.77 -4.57
C ALA A 232 -6.14 -0.57 -5.38
N GLY A 233 -6.62 -0.80 -6.61
CA GLY A 233 -7.22 0.25 -7.43
C GLY A 233 -8.52 0.82 -6.86
N ASP A 234 -9.25 0.04 -6.07
CA ASP A 234 -10.43 0.52 -5.32
C ASP A 234 -10.04 1.33 -4.11
N TYR A 235 -8.98 0.90 -3.41
CA TYR A 235 -8.57 1.49 -2.16
C TYR A 235 -7.96 2.87 -2.37
N VAL A 236 -7.22 3.10 -3.47
CA VAL A 236 -6.69 4.44 -3.80
C VAL A 236 -7.79 5.47 -4.07
N ARG A 237 -8.99 5.04 -4.51
CA ARG A 237 -10.16 5.94 -4.62
C ARG A 237 -10.62 6.39 -3.24
N ALA A 238 -10.63 5.49 -2.24
CA ALA A 238 -10.93 5.86 -0.86
C ALA A 238 -9.92 6.89 -0.33
N MET A 239 -8.62 6.69 -0.57
CA MET A 239 -7.57 7.65 -0.17
C MET A 239 -7.86 9.05 -0.72
N HIS A 240 -8.23 9.14 -2.00
CA HIS A 240 -8.58 10.40 -2.64
C HIS A 240 -9.85 11.01 -2.06
N LEU A 241 -10.91 10.22 -1.88
CA LEU A 241 -12.20 10.64 -1.32
C LEU A 241 -12.07 11.21 0.09
N MET A 242 -11.22 10.63 0.94
CA MET A 242 -10.96 11.15 2.29
C MET A 242 -10.42 12.59 2.24
N LEU A 243 -9.53 12.90 1.29
CA LEU A 243 -9.01 14.27 1.12
C LEU A 243 -9.98 15.22 0.43
N GLN A 244 -11.16 14.77 -0.02
CA GLN A 244 -12.18 15.63 -0.61
C GLN A 244 -13.25 16.06 0.39
N GLN A 245 -13.27 15.49 1.60
CA GLN A 245 -14.25 15.84 2.62
C GLN A 245 -14.05 17.27 3.14
N GLU A 246 -15.10 17.85 3.72
CA GLU A 246 -15.03 19.17 4.35
C GLU A 246 -14.13 19.15 5.58
N GLU A 247 -14.33 18.17 6.46
CA GLU A 247 -13.56 17.95 7.68
C GLU A 247 -12.67 16.71 7.59
N PRO A 248 -11.45 16.72 8.16
CA PRO A 248 -10.57 15.57 8.17
C PRO A 248 -11.02 14.49 9.16
N GLY A 249 -11.25 13.27 8.68
CA GLY A 249 -11.58 12.08 9.47
C GLY A 249 -10.58 10.93 9.29
N ASP A 250 -10.62 9.94 10.18
CA ASP A 250 -9.92 8.67 9.99
C ASP A 250 -10.95 7.62 9.57
N TYR A 251 -10.59 6.73 8.66
CA TYR A 251 -11.55 5.80 8.05
C TYR A 251 -10.95 4.40 7.89
N VAL A 252 -11.71 3.38 8.27
CA VAL A 252 -11.47 1.98 7.94
C VAL A 252 -11.91 1.71 6.51
N VAL A 253 -11.02 1.09 5.74
CA VAL A 253 -11.28 0.71 4.35
C VAL A 253 -10.94 -0.76 4.17
N GLY A 254 -11.94 -1.54 3.77
CA GLY A 254 -11.83 -2.97 3.55
C GLY A 254 -12.96 -3.49 2.68
N THR A 255 -13.10 -4.80 2.59
CA THR A 255 -14.25 -5.44 1.93
C THR A 255 -15.33 -5.90 2.92
N GLY A 256 -14.97 -6.04 4.19
CA GLY A 256 -15.80 -6.65 5.23
C GLY A 256 -16.00 -8.15 5.03
N ARG A 257 -15.18 -8.79 4.17
CA ARG A 257 -15.25 -10.22 3.86
C ARG A 257 -13.88 -10.84 4.01
N MET A 258 -13.80 -11.91 4.78
CA MET A 258 -12.56 -12.65 5.00
C MET A 258 -12.47 -13.88 4.10
N HIS A 259 -11.25 -14.17 3.68
CA HIS A 259 -10.89 -15.37 2.97
C HIS A 259 -9.62 -15.97 3.57
N THR A 260 -9.48 -17.29 3.46
CA THR A 260 -8.27 -17.97 3.91
C THR A 260 -7.16 -17.92 2.84
N VAL A 261 -5.90 -18.12 3.25
CA VAL A 261 -4.81 -18.36 2.28
C VAL A 261 -5.10 -19.60 1.41
N ARG A 262 -5.81 -20.59 1.96
CA ARG A 262 -6.32 -21.75 1.24
C ARG A 262 -7.31 -21.37 0.13
N ASP A 263 -8.23 -20.43 0.37
CA ASP A 263 -9.14 -19.93 -0.65
C ASP A 263 -8.39 -19.25 -1.79
N ALA A 264 -7.39 -18.42 -1.45
CA ALA A 264 -6.53 -17.78 -2.45
C ALA A 264 -5.84 -18.82 -3.35
N ALA A 265 -5.23 -19.85 -2.75
CA ALA A 265 -4.58 -20.93 -3.49
C ALA A 265 -5.60 -21.68 -4.36
N ARG A 266 -6.72 -22.11 -3.79
CA ARG A 266 -7.76 -22.85 -4.52
C ARG A 266 -8.24 -22.07 -5.75
N ILE A 267 -8.68 -20.82 -5.58
CA ILE A 267 -9.19 -19.97 -6.66
C ILE A 267 -8.13 -19.79 -7.76
N ALA A 268 -6.87 -19.53 -7.37
CA ALA A 268 -5.80 -19.28 -8.34
C ALA A 268 -5.46 -20.52 -9.18
N PHE A 269 -5.34 -21.70 -8.55
CA PHE A 269 -5.05 -22.96 -9.27
C PHE A 269 -6.24 -23.44 -10.12
N GLU A 270 -7.47 -23.35 -9.60
CA GLU A 270 -8.69 -23.71 -10.35
C GLU A 270 -8.83 -22.87 -11.62
N HIS A 271 -8.47 -21.58 -11.59
CA HIS A 271 -8.51 -20.67 -12.75
C HIS A 271 -7.66 -21.16 -13.93
N VAL A 272 -6.58 -21.91 -13.67
CA VAL A 272 -5.72 -22.49 -14.72
C VAL A 272 -5.94 -23.99 -14.94
N GLY A 273 -6.99 -24.56 -14.33
CA GLY A 273 -7.34 -25.97 -14.45
C GLY A 273 -6.36 -26.92 -13.77
N LEU A 274 -5.80 -26.53 -12.61
CA LEU A 274 -4.91 -27.35 -11.78
C LEU A 274 -5.52 -27.56 -10.39
N ASP A 275 -5.21 -28.67 -9.71
CA ASP A 275 -5.56 -28.87 -8.29
C ASP A 275 -4.41 -28.36 -7.41
N TRP A 276 -4.69 -27.37 -6.55
CA TRP A 276 -3.69 -26.81 -5.65
C TRP A 276 -3.06 -27.85 -4.71
N ARG A 277 -3.76 -28.93 -4.37
CA ARG A 277 -3.27 -30.00 -3.48
C ARG A 277 -2.08 -30.74 -4.06
N ASP A 278 -1.99 -30.79 -5.39
CA ASP A 278 -0.88 -31.42 -6.10
C ASP A 278 0.37 -30.52 -6.13
N HIS A 279 0.27 -29.27 -5.71
CA HIS A 279 1.32 -28.27 -5.92
C HIS A 279 1.76 -27.52 -4.66
N VAL A 280 0.88 -27.34 -3.69
CA VAL A 280 1.17 -26.60 -2.47
C VAL A 280 1.82 -27.49 -1.42
N VAL A 281 2.91 -27.01 -0.83
CA VAL A 281 3.58 -27.64 0.32
C VAL A 281 3.54 -26.65 1.50
N VAL A 282 3.22 -27.14 2.70
CA VAL A 282 3.24 -26.30 3.91
C VAL A 282 4.65 -26.35 4.52
N ASP A 283 5.24 -25.17 4.71
CA ASP A 283 6.57 -24.98 5.31
C ASP A 283 6.45 -24.27 6.67
N PRO A 284 6.75 -24.97 7.79
CA PRO A 284 6.74 -24.38 9.14
C PRO A 284 7.67 -23.18 9.30
N GLY A 285 8.75 -23.08 8.51
CA GLY A 285 9.68 -21.96 8.54
C GLY A 285 9.10 -20.63 8.06
N LEU A 286 7.91 -20.65 7.45
CA LEU A 286 7.20 -19.46 6.97
C LEU A 286 6.14 -18.93 7.95
N VAL A 287 5.97 -19.57 9.12
CA VAL A 287 5.02 -19.13 10.16
C VAL A 287 5.63 -17.97 10.96
N ARG A 288 4.84 -16.92 11.23
CA ARG A 288 5.33 -15.72 11.93
C ARG A 288 5.51 -15.99 13.44
N PRO A 289 6.46 -15.32 14.12
CA PRO A 289 6.64 -15.44 15.58
C PRO A 289 5.40 -15.02 16.39
N ALA A 290 4.66 -14.03 15.89
CA ALA A 290 3.37 -13.61 16.42
C ALA A 290 2.43 -13.42 15.23
N GLU A 291 1.58 -14.41 14.98
CA GLU A 291 0.60 -14.38 13.90
C GLU A 291 -0.56 -13.44 14.27
N VAL A 292 -1.10 -12.76 13.26
CA VAL A 292 -2.39 -12.09 13.38
C VAL A 292 -3.42 -13.04 12.80
N GLU A 293 -4.33 -13.55 13.62
CA GLU A 293 -5.22 -14.64 13.20
C GLU A 293 -6.31 -14.14 12.27
N THR A 294 -6.95 -13.02 12.61
CA THR A 294 -8.16 -12.53 11.93
C THR A 294 -8.14 -11.01 11.80
N LEU A 295 -8.38 -10.49 10.58
CA LEU A 295 -8.55 -9.07 10.28
C LEU A 295 -9.74 -8.91 9.33
N CYS A 296 -10.80 -8.23 9.79
CA CYS A 296 -12.02 -7.95 9.03
C CYS A 296 -12.45 -6.51 9.23
N ALA A 297 -12.65 -5.76 8.14
CA ALA A 297 -13.05 -4.36 8.23
C ALA A 297 -14.53 -4.18 8.56
N ASP A 298 -14.87 -3.27 9.47
CA ASP A 298 -16.19 -2.64 9.49
C ASP A 298 -16.15 -1.43 8.55
N VAL A 299 -16.87 -1.52 7.42
CA VAL A 299 -16.83 -0.51 6.34
C VAL A 299 -17.97 0.52 6.44
N THR A 300 -18.65 0.58 7.58
CA THR A 300 -19.86 1.40 7.77
C THR A 300 -19.61 2.87 7.48
N ASP A 301 -18.56 3.46 8.06
CA ASP A 301 -18.29 4.91 7.94
C ASP A 301 -17.74 5.27 6.55
N ALA A 302 -16.88 4.43 5.96
CA ALA A 302 -16.44 4.62 4.58
C ALA A 302 -17.60 4.63 3.58
N ARG A 303 -18.59 3.74 3.76
CA ARG A 303 -19.80 3.74 2.92
C ARG A 303 -20.65 4.99 3.16
N LYS A 304 -20.92 5.30 4.43
CA LYS A 304 -21.87 6.36 4.82
C LYS A 304 -21.34 7.77 4.53
N GLU A 305 -20.06 8.02 4.82
CA GLU A 305 -19.47 9.36 4.75
C GLU A 305 -18.72 9.59 3.44
N LEU A 306 -18.01 8.58 2.92
CA LEU A 306 -17.24 8.73 1.67
C LEU A 306 -18.04 8.29 0.43
N GLY A 307 -19.16 7.59 0.61
CA GLY A 307 -19.86 6.92 -0.49
C GLY A 307 -19.02 5.83 -1.16
N TRP A 308 -18.04 5.27 -0.44
CA TRP A 308 -17.08 4.33 -1.00
C TRP A 308 -17.51 2.88 -0.74
N GLU A 309 -17.37 2.03 -1.76
CA GLU A 309 -17.53 0.59 -1.69
C GLU A 309 -16.50 -0.11 -2.58
N PRO A 310 -16.04 -1.34 -2.24
CA PRO A 310 -15.20 -2.12 -3.13
C PRO A 310 -15.98 -2.56 -4.38
N GLU A 311 -15.35 -2.48 -5.55
CA GLU A 311 -15.96 -2.88 -6.82
C GLU A 311 -15.49 -4.27 -7.27
N VAL A 312 -14.25 -4.64 -6.94
CA VAL A 312 -13.65 -5.92 -7.30
C VAL A 312 -13.79 -6.91 -6.14
N ASP A 313 -14.44 -8.04 -6.40
CA ASP A 313 -14.53 -9.13 -5.42
C ASP A 313 -13.24 -9.96 -5.35
N PHE A 314 -13.13 -10.81 -4.32
CA PHE A 314 -11.92 -11.59 -4.07
C PHE A 314 -11.59 -12.59 -5.19
N GLU A 315 -12.60 -13.19 -5.81
CA GLU A 315 -12.38 -14.15 -6.89
C GLU A 315 -11.90 -13.44 -8.16
N GLN A 316 -12.53 -12.32 -8.52
CA GLN A 316 -12.10 -11.45 -9.61
C GLN A 316 -10.68 -10.95 -9.39
N LEU A 317 -10.33 -10.53 -8.17
CA LEU A 317 -8.98 -10.11 -7.79
C LEU A 317 -7.94 -11.21 -8.03
N MET A 318 -8.18 -12.41 -7.51
CA MET A 318 -7.26 -13.54 -7.68
C MET A 318 -7.09 -13.92 -9.16
N ARG A 319 -8.18 -14.00 -9.92
CA ARG A 319 -8.13 -14.29 -11.37
C ARG A 319 -7.37 -13.20 -12.14
N MET A 320 -7.62 -11.93 -11.83
CA MET A 320 -6.90 -10.79 -12.43
C MET A 320 -5.39 -10.89 -12.22
N MET A 321 -4.97 -11.24 -11.00
CA MET A 321 -3.57 -11.42 -10.64
C MET A 321 -2.95 -12.60 -11.40
N VAL A 322 -3.59 -13.76 -11.42
CA VAL A 322 -3.12 -14.95 -12.15
C VAL A 322 -2.95 -14.65 -13.65
N GLU A 323 -3.94 -14.00 -14.26
CA GLU A 323 -3.88 -13.63 -15.69
C GLU A 323 -2.72 -12.69 -16.01
N SER A 324 -2.45 -11.73 -15.13
CA SER A 324 -1.31 -10.85 -15.29
C SER A 324 0.02 -11.59 -15.16
N ASP A 325 0.15 -12.47 -14.16
CA ASP A 325 1.38 -13.22 -13.91
C ASP A 325 1.63 -14.26 -15.01
N LEU A 326 0.59 -14.87 -15.59
CA LEU A 326 0.70 -15.74 -16.77
C LEU A 326 1.27 -14.99 -17.97
N ARG A 327 0.78 -13.78 -18.26
CA ARG A 327 1.31 -12.95 -19.34
C ARG A 327 2.77 -12.59 -19.11
N GLN A 328 3.13 -12.22 -17.89
CA GLN A 328 4.51 -11.89 -17.54
C GLN A 328 5.44 -13.12 -17.68
N ALA A 329 5.10 -14.23 -17.03
CA ALA A 329 5.91 -15.44 -17.05
C ALA A 329 6.03 -16.03 -18.47
N SER A 330 4.99 -15.90 -19.32
CA SER A 330 5.07 -16.32 -20.72
C SER A 330 6.11 -15.52 -21.50
N ARG A 331 6.14 -14.20 -21.34
CA ARG A 331 7.15 -13.33 -21.98
C ARG A 331 8.57 -13.67 -21.51
N GLU A 332 8.75 -13.90 -20.21
CA GLU A 332 10.04 -14.31 -19.62
C GLU A 332 10.50 -15.66 -20.17
N ARG A 333 9.59 -16.62 -20.33
CA ARG A 333 9.87 -17.93 -20.94
C ARG A 333 10.36 -17.79 -22.37
N ASP A 334 9.62 -17.04 -23.16
CA ASP A 334 9.85 -16.92 -24.60
C ASP A 334 11.16 -16.17 -24.86
N TYR A 335 11.44 -15.11 -24.08
CA TYR A 335 12.73 -14.43 -24.10
C TYR A 335 13.89 -15.37 -23.72
N SER A 336 13.74 -16.16 -22.65
CA SER A 336 14.78 -17.11 -22.22
C SER A 336 15.06 -18.17 -23.29
N ARG A 337 14.03 -18.65 -24.00
CA ARG A 337 14.17 -19.58 -25.14
C ARG A 337 14.89 -18.93 -26.33
N LEU A 338 14.58 -17.67 -26.64
CA LEU A 338 15.25 -16.93 -27.73
C LEU A 338 16.74 -16.72 -27.43
N VAL A 339 17.09 -16.32 -26.21
CA VAL A 339 18.49 -16.15 -25.79
C VAL A 339 19.23 -17.49 -25.83
N ALA A 340 18.62 -18.58 -25.34
CA ALA A 340 19.22 -19.91 -25.40
C ALA A 340 19.43 -20.41 -26.84
N ALA A 341 18.53 -20.08 -27.77
CA ALA A 341 18.65 -20.42 -29.18
C ALA A 341 19.69 -19.55 -29.93
N GLY A 342 19.89 -18.31 -29.49
CA GLY A 342 20.85 -17.36 -30.09
C GLY A 342 22.29 -17.49 -29.59
N GLY A 343 22.54 -18.19 -28.48
CA GLY A 343 23.86 -18.39 -27.88
C GLY A 343 24.73 -19.48 -28.55
N GLY A 344 24.28 -20.05 -29.67
CA GLY A 344 25.04 -20.99 -30.48
C GLY A 344 25.58 -20.33 -31.75
N TRP A 345 26.60 -19.48 -31.62
CA TRP A 345 27.45 -19.01 -32.72
C TRP A 345 28.91 -18.94 -32.26
#